data_AF-A0A0A9GXQ3-F1
#
_entry.id   AF-A0A0A9GXQ3-F1
#
_cell.length_a   1.000
_cell.length_b   1.000
_cell.length_c   1.000
_cell.angle_alpha   90.00
_cell.angle_beta   90.00
_cell.angle_gamma   90.00
#
_symmetry.space_group_name_H-M   'P 1'
#
loop_
_entity.id
_entity.type
_entity.pdbx_description
1 polymer ?
#
loop_
_entity_poly.entity_id
_entity_poly.type
_entity_poly.pdbx_seq_one_letter_code
_entity_poly.pdbx_strand_id
1 'polypeptide(L)'
;MESAAFNFSTTYLTSTVFYDTDDARTPVVMEWGITRSTCEAAKIDKTTPYACVSNNSDCVNSDAGYRCRCSDGYKGNPYIVNGCTGSSSSPLFSFNFSMHKS
;
A
#
# COMPACT_ATOMS: atom_id res chain seq x y z
N MET A 1 5.87 -21.79 14.67
CA MET A 1 6.30 -20.38 14.79
C MET A 1 5.03 -19.59 15.07
N GLU A 2 4.75 -19.29 16.33
CA GLU A 2 3.63 -18.43 16.68
C GLU A 2 4.03 -16.99 16.37
N SER A 3 3.34 -16.35 15.43
CA SER A 3 3.43 -14.89 15.28
C SER A 3 2.70 -14.27 16.47
N ALA A 4 3.44 -13.60 17.36
CA ALA A 4 2.82 -12.77 18.38
C ALA A 4 1.96 -11.70 17.67
N ALA A 5 0.67 -11.63 18.00
CA ALA A 5 -0.22 -10.61 17.46
C ALA A 5 0.11 -9.26 18.12
N PHE A 6 0.43 -8.24 17.31
CA PHE A 6 0.55 -6.88 17.79
C PHE A 6 -0.85 -6.32 18.09
N ASN A 7 -1.06 -5.85 19.31
CA ASN A 7 -2.33 -5.23 19.70
C ASN A 7 -2.22 -3.71 19.59
N PHE A 8 -2.80 -3.16 18.54
CA PHE A 8 -2.74 -1.72 18.29
C PHE A 8 -3.63 -0.95 19.26
N SER A 9 -3.05 0.03 19.94
CA SER A 9 -3.77 1.02 20.74
C SER A 9 -3.72 2.38 20.06
N THR A 10 -4.85 3.09 20.01
CA THR A 10 -4.93 4.44 19.44
C THR A 10 -4.08 5.45 20.20
N THR A 11 -3.80 5.19 21.48
CA THR A 11 -2.89 6.01 22.30
C THR A 11 -1.47 6.05 21.74
N TYR A 12 -1.05 5.05 20.96
CA TYR A 12 0.24 5.04 20.26
C TYR A 12 0.35 6.17 19.22
N LEU A 13 -0.76 6.71 18.72
CA LEU A 13 -0.77 7.82 17.76
C LEU A 13 -0.72 9.20 18.44
N THR A 14 -1.18 9.29 19.69
CA THR A 14 -1.46 10.57 20.36
C THR A 14 -0.60 10.80 21.61
N SER A 15 0.24 9.84 21.99
CA SER A 15 1.08 9.90 23.19
C SER A 15 2.44 9.24 22.97
N THR A 16 3.35 9.39 23.95
CA THR A 16 4.69 8.78 23.93
C THR A 16 4.68 7.30 24.27
N VAL A 17 3.53 6.72 24.61
CA VAL A 17 3.42 5.32 25.09
C VAL A 17 4.06 4.34 24.12
N PHE A 18 4.00 4.58 22.81
CA PHE A 18 4.71 3.76 21.82
C PHE A 18 6.23 3.70 22.05
N TYR A 19 6.85 4.84 22.33
CA TYR A 19 8.28 4.93 22.65
C TYR A 19 8.58 4.31 24.02
N ASP A 20 7.73 4.56 25.00
CA ASP A 20 7.97 4.17 26.39
C ASP A 20 7.83 2.65 26.62
N THR A 21 6.92 1.98 25.91
CA THR A 21 6.67 0.54 26.15
C THR A 21 7.64 -0.39 25.44
N ASP A 22 8.27 0.05 24.35
CA ASP A 22 9.06 -0.85 23.50
C ASP A 22 10.33 -0.22 22.89
N ASP A 23 10.74 0.96 23.39
CA ASP A 23 11.90 1.70 22.85
C ASP A 23 11.77 1.93 21.32
N ALA A 24 10.52 1.99 20.82
CA ALA A 24 10.16 2.04 19.40
C ALA A 24 10.79 0.93 18.52
N ARG A 25 11.05 -0.26 19.07
CA ARG A 25 11.72 -1.36 18.34
C ARG A 25 10.77 -2.17 17.47
N THR A 26 9.48 -2.19 17.79
CA THR A 26 8.47 -2.90 16.99
C THR A 26 8.29 -2.21 15.64
N PRO A 27 8.47 -2.93 14.51
CA PRO A 27 8.20 -2.38 13.19
C PRO A 27 6.68 -2.18 13.02
N VAL A 28 6.26 -0.93 12.88
CA VAL A 28 4.85 -0.56 12.67
C VAL A 28 4.60 -0.30 11.19
N VAL A 29 3.52 -0.90 10.66
CA VAL A 29 2.98 -0.58 9.33
C VAL A 29 1.64 0.10 9.54
N MET A 30 1.52 1.35 9.08
CA MET A 30 0.24 2.07 9.10
C MET A 30 -0.54 1.75 7.83
N GLU A 31 -1.71 1.14 7.99
CA GLU A 31 -2.70 1.04 6.92
C GLU A 31 -3.58 2.29 6.92
N TRP A 32 -3.84 2.82 5.72
CA TRP A 32 -4.62 4.04 5.54
C TRP A 32 -5.45 3.96 4.26
N GLY A 33 -6.51 4.75 4.21
CA GLY A 33 -7.42 4.84 3.07
C GLY A 33 -7.96 6.26 2.90
N ILE A 34 -8.38 6.57 1.67
CA ILE A 34 -8.96 7.84 1.28
C ILE A 34 -10.47 7.73 1.37
N THR A 35 -11.04 8.29 2.46
CA THR A 35 -12.49 8.38 2.73
C THR A 35 -13.23 7.02 2.75
N ARG A 36 -14.47 6.99 3.25
CA ARG A 36 -15.32 5.78 3.21
C ARG A 36 -15.93 5.53 1.81
N SER A 37 -15.12 5.57 0.77
CA SER A 37 -15.53 5.24 -0.61
C SER A 37 -14.76 4.03 -1.12
N THR A 38 -15.41 3.25 -1.98
CA THR A 38 -14.72 2.19 -2.73
C THR A 38 -14.04 2.79 -3.94
N CYS A 39 -13.14 2.03 -4.55
CA CYS A 39 -12.52 2.36 -5.82
C CYS A 39 -13.54 2.71 -6.91
N GLU A 40 -14.61 1.93 -7.01
CA GLU A 40 -15.67 2.16 -7.99
C GLU A 40 -16.36 3.49 -7.74
N ALA A 41 -16.72 3.77 -6.48
CA ALA A 41 -17.35 5.02 -6.09
C ALA A 41 -16.42 6.23 -6.34
N ALA A 42 -15.14 6.11 -5.99
CA ALA A 42 -14.16 7.17 -6.15
C ALA A 42 -13.88 7.53 -7.62
N LYS A 43 -13.94 6.55 -8.54
CA LYS A 43 -13.71 6.79 -9.98
C LYS A 43 -14.87 7.53 -10.66
N ILE A 44 -16.09 7.40 -10.14
CA ILE A 44 -17.30 8.01 -10.73
C ILE A 44 -17.73 9.29 -10.01
N ASP A 45 -17.18 9.56 -8.82
CA ASP A 45 -17.46 10.78 -8.09
C ASP A 45 -16.94 11.99 -8.87
N LYS A 46 -17.83 12.96 -9.09
CA LYS A 46 -17.53 14.22 -9.79
C LYS A 46 -17.35 15.39 -8.82
N THR A 47 -17.66 15.18 -7.54
CA THR A 47 -17.61 16.20 -6.50
C THR A 47 -16.23 16.27 -5.85
N THR A 48 -15.55 15.13 -5.74
CA THR A 48 -14.18 15.03 -5.22
C THR A 48 -13.20 14.60 -6.30
N PRO A 49 -12.00 15.21 -6.37
CA PRO A 49 -10.97 14.75 -7.30
C PRO A 49 -10.53 13.32 -6.96
N TYR A 50 -10.45 12.46 -7.98
CA TYR A 50 -9.92 11.12 -7.83
C TYR A 50 -8.43 11.15 -7.47
N ALA A 51 -8.03 10.40 -6.44
CA ALA A 51 -6.70 10.54 -5.84
C ALA A 51 -5.59 9.76 -6.55
N CYS A 52 -5.90 8.68 -7.28
CA CYS A 52 -4.90 7.89 -8.00
C CYS A 52 -4.58 8.57 -9.34
N VAL A 53 -3.77 9.63 -9.27
CA VAL A 53 -3.52 10.55 -10.39
C VAL A 53 -2.31 10.16 -11.24
N SER A 54 -1.49 9.21 -10.80
CA SER A 54 -0.38 8.73 -11.61
C SER A 54 -0.87 7.79 -12.72
N ASN A 55 -0.28 7.92 -13.91
CA ASN A 55 -0.30 6.83 -14.89
C ASN A 55 0.34 5.58 -14.29
N ASN A 56 -0.13 4.39 -14.72
CA ASN A 56 0.31 3.09 -14.18
C ASN A 56 0.09 2.98 -12.66
N SER A 57 -1.05 3.48 -12.18
CA SER A 57 -1.51 3.27 -10.82
C SER A 57 -2.87 2.59 -10.79
N ASP A 58 -3.04 1.72 -9.80
CA ASP A 58 -4.26 1.00 -9.51
C ASP A 58 -4.88 1.50 -8.21
N CYS A 59 -6.19 1.35 -8.12
CA CYS A 59 -6.94 1.54 -6.90
C CYS A 59 -7.22 0.19 -6.24
N VAL A 60 -7.06 0.14 -4.92
CA VAL A 60 -7.28 -1.04 -4.09
C VAL A 60 -8.23 -0.69 -2.95
N ASN A 61 -9.33 -1.44 -2.82
CA ASN A 61 -10.24 -1.33 -1.68
C ASN A 61 -9.53 -1.79 -0.39
N SER A 62 -9.83 -1.13 0.72
CA SER A 62 -9.33 -1.40 2.07
C SER A 62 -10.50 -1.26 3.05
N ASP A 63 -10.38 -1.84 4.24
CA ASP A 63 -11.39 -1.73 5.30
C ASP A 63 -11.64 -0.26 5.71
N ALA A 64 -10.64 0.61 5.51
CA ALA A 64 -10.72 2.04 5.81
C ALA A 64 -11.05 2.92 4.59
N GLY A 65 -11.43 2.35 3.44
CA GLY A 65 -11.74 3.09 2.21
C GLY A 65 -11.09 2.51 0.96
N TYR A 66 -10.40 3.36 0.20
CA TYR A 66 -9.53 2.90 -0.88
C TYR A 66 -8.15 3.52 -0.78
N ARG A 67 -7.15 2.86 -1.38
CA ARG A 67 -5.81 3.41 -1.54
C ARG A 67 -5.30 3.20 -2.96
N CYS A 68 -4.33 3.99 -3.34
CA CYS A 68 -3.66 3.88 -4.62
C CYS A 68 -2.36 3.09 -4.45
N ARG A 69 -2.02 2.30 -5.47
CA ARG A 69 -0.77 1.57 -5.55
C ARG A 69 -0.26 1.71 -6.98
N CYS A 70 1.06 1.77 -7.19
CA CYS A 70 1.57 1.60 -8.54
C CYS A 70 1.21 0.21 -9.08
N SER A 71 0.88 0.12 -10.36
CA SER A 71 0.61 -1.14 -11.03
C SER A 71 1.84 -2.04 -11.01
N ASP A 72 1.63 -3.34 -11.22
CA ASP A 72 2.70 -4.32 -11.17
C ASP A 72 3.83 -3.95 -12.15
N GLY A 73 5.07 -3.98 -11.67
CA GLY A 73 6.26 -3.55 -12.42
C GLY A 73 6.60 -2.06 -12.30
N TYR A 74 5.73 -1.24 -11.70
CA TYR A 74 5.97 0.19 -11.47
C TYR A 74 6.23 0.49 -9.98
N LYS A 75 7.03 1.53 -9.70
CA LYS A 75 7.37 1.96 -8.34
C LYS A 75 7.27 3.48 -8.21
N GLY A 76 7.03 3.94 -6.98
CA GLY A 76 6.95 5.37 -6.66
C GLY A 76 5.64 5.74 -6.00
N ASN A 77 5.22 6.99 -6.17
CA ASN A 77 4.06 7.53 -5.47
C ASN A 77 2.85 7.68 -6.43
N PRO A 78 1.80 6.84 -6.28
CA PRO A 78 0.64 6.88 -7.17
C PRO A 78 -0.25 8.12 -7.00
N TYR A 79 -0.04 8.90 -5.94
CA TYR A 79 -0.78 10.14 -5.64
C TYR A 79 -0.15 11.39 -6.28
N ILE A 80 0.96 11.23 -7.01
CA ILE A 80 1.64 12.30 -7.73
C ILE A 80 1.50 12.02 -9.23
N VAL A 81 1.21 13.05 -10.02
CA VAL A 81 1.15 12.91 -11.49
C VAL A 81 2.49 12.40 -12.01
N ASN A 82 2.47 11.31 -12.78
CA ASN A 82 3.67 10.56 -13.23
C ASN A 82 4.58 10.08 -12.08
N GLY A 83 4.05 9.91 -10.87
CA GLY A 83 4.81 9.48 -9.71
C GLY A 83 5.12 7.99 -9.69
N CYS A 84 4.40 7.17 -10.45
CA CYS A 84 4.75 5.78 -10.73
C CYS A 84 5.69 5.72 -11.95
N THR A 85 6.92 5.30 -11.70
CA THR A 85 8.00 5.20 -12.69
C THR A 85 8.52 3.77 -12.77
N GLY A 86 8.98 3.38 -13.95
CA GLY A 86 9.42 2.03 -14.22
C GLY A 86 9.10 1.62 -15.65
N SER A 87 9.47 0.40 -15.99
CA SER A 87 9.14 -0.20 -17.28
C SER A 87 8.37 -1.48 -16.98
N SER A 88 7.23 -1.67 -17.63
CA SER A 88 6.56 -2.96 -17.76
C SER A 88 7.40 -3.98 -18.55
N SER A 89 8.73 -3.93 -18.47
CA SER A 89 9.66 -4.93 -18.98
C SER A 89 9.68 -6.14 -18.06
N SER A 90 8.51 -6.73 -17.85
CA SER A 90 8.42 -8.17 -17.68
C SER A 90 8.24 -8.71 -19.09
N PRO A 91 9.29 -9.23 -19.76
CA PRO A 91 9.02 -10.11 -20.88
C PRO A 91 8.21 -11.27 -20.31
N LEU A 92 7.13 -11.63 -21.00
CA LEU A 92 6.45 -12.91 -20.85
C LEU A 92 7.46 -14.04 -21.12
N PHE A 93 8.31 -14.40 -20.17
CA PHE A 93 9.03 -15.67 -20.16
C PHE A 93 9.33 -16.08 -18.72
N SER A 94 8.40 -16.86 -18.17
CA SER A 94 8.68 -17.79 -17.09
C SER A 94 9.75 -18.78 -17.56
N PHE A 95 11.04 -18.46 -17.39
CA PHE A 95 12.05 -19.52 -17.35
C PHE A 95 11.89 -20.24 -16.01
N ASN A 96 11.33 -21.45 -16.08
CA ASN A 96 11.40 -22.44 -15.00
C ASN A 96 12.87 -22.70 -14.70
N PHE A 97 13.45 -22.00 -13.72
CA PHE A 97 14.67 -22.47 -13.09
C PHE A 97 14.28 -23.61 -12.14
N SER A 98 14.25 -24.82 -12.70
CA SER A 98 14.34 -26.03 -11.90
C SER A 98 15.72 -26.00 -11.22
N MET A 99 15.74 -25.63 -9.94
CA MET A 99 16.89 -25.84 -9.06
C MET A 99 17.09 -27.36 -8.93
N HIS A 100 17.88 -27.94 -9.82
CA HIS A 100 18.48 -29.25 -9.56
C HIS A 100 19.47 -29.06 -8.41
N LYS A 101 19.01 -29.41 -7.21
CA LYS A 101 19.84 -29.58 -6.04
C LYS A 101 20.82 -30.73 -6.33
N SER A 102 22.11 -30.43 -6.40
CA SER A 102 23.17 -31.44 -6.24
C SER A 102 23.24 -31.90 -4.79
#